data_AF-A0A1A8R2K0-F1
#
_entry.id   AF-A0A1A8R2K0-F1
#
_cell.length_a   1.000
_cell.length_b   1.000
_cell.length_c   1.000
_cell.angle_alpha   90.00
_cell.angle_beta   90.00
_cell.angle_gamma   90.00
#
_symmetry.space_group_name_H-M   'P 1'
#
loop_
_entity.id
_entity.type
_entity.pdbx_description
1 polymer ?
#
loop_
_entity_poly.entity_id
_entity_poly.type
_entity_poly.pdbx_seq_one_letter_code
_entity_poly.pdbx_strand_id
1 'polypeptide(L)'
;EEEEDGDEGSERLLKGLTHQCTLTLHVQGLPTGFCKDIHGQVEVCRRRRRGDVQHNQNKLFQYKVHDKGASFFARGTSSAVL
;
A
#
# COMPACT_ATOMS: atom_id res chain seq x y z
N GLU A 1 -16.92 -25.75 17.44
CA GLU A 1 -15.47 -25.51 17.58
C GLU A 1 -14.88 -25.58 16.17
N GLU A 2 -14.15 -24.64 15.57
CA GLU A 2 -13.73 -23.25 15.83
C GLU A 2 -13.14 -22.78 14.48
N GLU A 3 -13.91 -22.35 13.47
CA GLU A 3 -13.30 -21.94 12.17
C GLU A 3 -14.04 -20.82 11.40
N GLU A 4 -14.68 -19.84 12.07
CA GLU A 4 -15.18 -18.63 11.38
C GLU A 4 -14.59 -17.30 11.89
N ASP A 5 -13.84 -17.30 12.99
CA ASP A 5 -13.36 -16.07 13.67
C ASP A 5 -12.00 -15.54 13.17
N GLY A 6 -11.29 -16.29 12.31
CA GLY A 6 -9.92 -15.98 11.92
C GLY A 6 -9.78 -14.71 11.08
N ASP A 7 -10.73 -14.47 10.17
CA ASP A 7 -10.70 -13.32 9.26
C ASP A 7 -11.21 -12.05 9.95
N GLU A 8 -12.29 -12.16 10.74
CA GLU A 8 -12.84 -11.01 11.48
C GLU A 8 -11.84 -10.49 12.54
N GLY A 9 -11.13 -11.38 13.24
CA GLY A 9 -10.07 -11.00 14.16
C GLY A 9 -8.91 -10.28 13.48
N SER A 10 -8.50 -10.76 12.30
CA SER A 10 -7.42 -10.17 11.51
C SER A 10 -7.77 -8.77 10.99
N GLU A 11 -9.00 -8.57 10.52
CA GLU A 11 -9.48 -7.25 10.12
C GLU A 11 -9.51 -6.25 11.28
N ARG A 12 -10.01 -6.68 12.45
CA ARG A 12 -10.08 -5.82 13.65
C ARG A 12 -8.68 -5.40 14.09
N LEU A 13 -7.71 -6.31 14.06
CA LEU A 13 -6.31 -6.01 14.33
C LEU A 13 -5.74 -5.00 13.33
N LEU A 14 -5.94 -5.22 12.02
CA LEU A 14 -5.47 -4.31 10.98
C LEU A 14 -6.05 -2.89 11.13
N LYS A 15 -7.35 -2.78 11.43
CA LYS A 15 -8.03 -1.51 11.71
C LYS A 15 -7.42 -0.82 12.94
N GLY A 16 -7.18 -1.56 14.02
CA GLY A 16 -6.53 -1.07 15.23
C GLY A 16 -5.12 -0.54 14.98
N LEU A 17 -4.27 -1.32 14.29
CA LEU A 17 -2.91 -0.92 13.95
C LEU A 17 -2.89 0.31 13.04
N THR A 18 -3.73 0.33 12.01
CA THR A 18 -3.85 1.48 11.10
C THR A 18 -4.28 2.75 11.83
N HIS A 19 -5.15 2.62 12.84
CA HIS A 19 -5.55 3.75 13.67
C HIS A 19 -4.40 4.27 14.56
N GLN A 20 -3.49 3.41 15.01
CA GLN A 20 -2.36 3.82 15.86
C GLN A 20 -1.15 4.32 15.06
N CYS A 21 -1.00 3.89 13.81
CA CYS A 21 0.10 4.29 12.95
C CYS A 21 -0.03 5.73 12.44
N THR A 22 1.12 6.38 12.23
CA THR A 22 1.21 7.68 11.53
C THR A 22 1.51 7.52 10.04
N LEU A 23 1.97 6.33 9.63
CA LEU A 23 2.29 5.94 8.27
C LEU A 23 1.91 4.47 8.06
N THR A 24 1.18 4.19 6.98
CA THR A 24 0.89 2.84 6.51
C THR A 24 1.38 2.70 5.08
N LEU A 25 2.06 1.59 4.79
CA LEU A 25 2.51 1.21 3.45
C LEU A 25 1.76 -0.07 3.06
N HIS A 26 0.86 0.03 2.09
CA HIS A 26 0.11 -1.12 1.61
C HIS A 26 0.64 -1.55 0.25
N VAL A 27 1.37 -2.67 0.24
CA VAL A 27 2.03 -3.23 -0.95
C VAL A 27 1.16 -4.33 -1.53
N GLN A 28 0.87 -4.24 -2.82
CA GLN A 28 0.05 -5.21 -3.54
C GLN A 28 0.59 -5.45 -4.94
N GLY A 29 0.25 -6.60 -5.52
CA GLY A 29 0.48 -6.87 -6.95
C GLY A 29 -0.31 -5.89 -7.83
N LEU A 30 -0.03 -5.89 -9.13
CA LEU A 30 -0.86 -5.11 -10.05
C LEU A 30 -2.24 -5.75 -10.17
N PRO A 31 -3.33 -4.96 -10.12
CA PRO A 31 -4.69 -5.49 -10.30
C PRO A 31 -4.90 -6.07 -11.71
N THR A 32 -4.04 -5.70 -12.67
CA THR A 32 -4.07 -6.18 -14.05
C THR A 32 -3.30 -7.49 -14.27
N GLY A 33 -2.67 -8.05 -13.23
CA GLY A 33 -1.84 -9.25 -13.33
C GLY A 33 -0.34 -8.94 -13.46
N PHE A 34 0.37 -9.68 -14.30
CA PHE A 34 1.83 -9.60 -14.39
C PHE A 34 2.31 -8.60 -15.46
N CYS A 35 3.33 -7.82 -15.13
CA CYS A 35 4.07 -7.00 -16.08
C CYS A 35 5.57 -7.14 -15.81
N LYS A 36 6.36 -7.30 -16.88
CA LYS A 36 7.83 -7.44 -16.79
C LYS A 36 8.52 -6.23 -16.17
N ASP A 37 7.94 -5.05 -16.35
CA ASP A 37 8.56 -3.78 -15.96
C ASP A 37 7.91 -3.12 -14.76
N ILE A 38 6.78 -3.64 -14.29
CA ILE A 38 6.05 -3.14 -13.14
C ILE A 38 5.57 -4.35 -12.34
N HIS A 39 6.12 -4.55 -11.14
CA HIS A 39 5.84 -5.74 -10.35
C HIS A 39 4.67 -5.57 -9.39
N GLY A 40 4.33 -4.32 -9.05
CA GLY A 40 3.20 -4.02 -8.19
C GLY A 40 2.99 -2.54 -7.95
N GLN A 41 2.14 -2.25 -6.96
CA GLN A 41 1.87 -0.90 -6.50
C GLN A 41 1.94 -0.82 -4.97
N VAL A 42 2.32 0.36 -4.46
CA VAL A 42 2.35 0.67 -3.04
C VAL A 42 1.53 1.92 -2.78
N GLU A 43 0.61 1.81 -1.85
CA GLU A 43 -0.18 2.91 -1.32
C GLU A 43 0.44 3.40 -0.02
N VAL A 44 0.74 4.69 0.03
CA VAL A 44 1.43 5.38 1.13
C VAL A 44 0.43 6.30 1.81
N CYS A 45 -0.12 5.85 2.93
CA CYS A 45 -1.08 6.59 3.74
C CYS A 45 -0.37 7.24 4.92
N ARG A 46 -0.26 8.58 4.93
CA ARG A 46 0.34 9.31 6.05
C ARG A 46 -0.71 10.15 6.78
N ARG A 47 -0.91 9.85 8.06
CA ARG A 47 -1.80 10.60 8.95
C ARG A 47 -1.05 11.81 9.48
N ARG A 48 -1.44 13.01 9.06
CA ARG A 48 -0.95 14.25 9.66
C ARG A 48 -1.93 14.70 10.74
N ARG A 49 -1.44 14.88 11.97
CA ARG A 49 -2.15 15.65 13.00
C ARG A 49 -1.77 17.12 12.80
N ARG A 50 -2.66 17.92 12.22
CA ARG A 50 -2.47 19.38 12.12
C ARG A 50 -3.74 20.03 12.66
N GLY A 51 -3.71 20.39 13.95
CA GLY A 51 -4.91 20.83 14.68
C GLY A 51 -5.92 19.69 14.90
N ASP A 52 -7.19 20.05 15.04
CA ASP A 52 -8.33 19.14 15.31
C ASP A 52 -8.83 18.37 14.08
N VAL A 53 -8.22 18.63 12.91
CA VAL A 53 -8.62 18.00 11.63
C VAL A 53 -7.57 16.98 11.22
N GLN A 54 -8.01 15.73 11.12
CA GLN A 54 -7.20 14.63 10.64
C GLN A 54 -7.10 14.66 9.11
N HIS A 55 -5.94 15.04 8.60
CA HIS A 55 -5.68 15.03 7.15
C HIS A 55 -4.88 13.78 6.79
N ASN A 56 -5.50 12.87 6.03
CA ASN A 56 -4.82 11.69 5.51
C ASN A 56 -4.25 12.00 4.11
N GLN A 57 -2.93 11.99 3.98
CA GLN A 57 -2.29 12.12 2.66
C GLN A 57 -2.03 10.73 2.12
N ASN A 58 -2.76 10.38 1.07
CA ASN A 58 -2.62 9.10 0.41
C ASN A 58 -1.93 9.27 -0.96
N LYS A 59 -0.90 8.48 -1.22
CA LYS A 59 -0.16 8.49 -2.48
C LYS A 59 0.03 7.07 -2.99
N LEU A 60 -0.27 6.87 -4.27
CA LEU A 60 -0.12 5.58 -4.93
C LEU A 60 1.06 5.61 -5.90
N PHE A 61 2.00 4.69 -5.71
CA PHE A 61 3.18 4.51 -6.56
C PHE A 61 3.15 3.11 -7.17
N GLN A 62 3.76 2.97 -8.34
CA GLN A 62 4.13 1.68 -8.89
C GLN A 62 5.59 1.40 -8.58
N TYR A 63 5.96 0.11 -8.54
CA TYR A 63 7.34 -0.28 -8.27
C TYR A 63 7.84 -1.39 -9.19
N LYS A 64 9.17 -1.39 -9.38
CA LYS A 64 9.93 -2.48 -10.01
C LYS A 64 10.99 -2.95 -9.03
N VAL A 65 11.04 -4.26 -8.81
CA VAL A 65 12.06 -4.91 -7.97
C VAL A 65 13.24 -5.29 -8.86
N HIS A 66 14.44 -5.06 -8.35
CA HIS A 66 15.73 -5.38 -8.94
C HIS A 66 16.53 -6.23 -7.94
N ASP A 67 17.62 -6.85 -8.40
CA ASP A 67 18.45 -7.73 -7.57
C ASP A 67 18.97 -7.06 -6.28
N LYS A 68 19.18 -5.74 -6.31
CA LYS A 68 19.74 -4.95 -5.19
C LYS A 68 18.82 -3.86 -4.66
N GLY A 69 17.54 -3.84 -5.02
CA GLY A 69 16.63 -2.80 -4.54
C GLY A 69 15.32 -2.70 -5.30
N ALA A 70 14.61 -1.59 -5.10
CA ALA A 70 13.36 -1.30 -5.79
C ALA A 70 13.32 0.15 -6.26
N SER A 71 12.75 0.36 -7.45
CA SER A 71 12.47 1.67 -8.01
C SER A 71 10.99 1.98 -7.86
N PHE A 72 10.64 3.20 -7.44
CA PHE A 72 9.27 3.67 -7.28
C PHE A 72 8.98 4.81 -8.25
N PHE A 73 7.82 4.77 -8.90
CA PHE A 73 7.43 5.73 -9.92
C PHE A 73 5.94 6.06 -9.82
N ALA A 74 5.58 7.24 -10.32
CA ALA A 74 4.18 7.63 -10.40
C ALA A 74 3.45 6.72 -11.40
N ARG A 75 2.17 6.45 -11.15
CA ARG A 75 1.35 5.66 -12.08
C ARG A 75 1.40 6.27 -13.48
N GLY A 76 1.63 5.43 -14.50
CA GLY A 76 1.68 5.86 -15.90
C GLY A 76 3.01 6.47 -16.35
N THR A 77 4.04 6.48 -15.48
CA THR A 77 5.39 6.98 -15.84
C THR A 77 6.41 5.86 -16.09
N SER A 78 5.97 4.60 -16.07
CA SER A 78 6.83 3.47 -16.40
C SER A 78 7.16 3.44 -17.89
N SER A 79 8.41 3.11 -18.22
CA SER A 79 8.88 2.96 -19.61
C SER A 79 8.11 1.90 -20.40
N ALA A 80 7.38 0.97 -19.75
CA ALA A 80 6.55 -0.01 -20.46
C ALA A 80 5.25 0.58 -21.04
N VAL A 81 4.94 1.83 -20.74
CA VAL A 81 3.76 2.56 -21.23
C VAL A 81 4.15 3.70 -22.20
N LEU A 82 5.45 3.94 -22.42
CA LEU A 82 5.99 4.99 -23.30
C LEU A 82 6.64 4.43 -24.56
#